data_AF-R8BHX2-F1
#
_entry.id   AF-R8BHX2-F1
#
_cell.length_a   1.000
_cell.length_b   1.000
_cell.length_c   1.000
_cell.angle_alpha   90.00
_cell.angle_beta   90.00
_cell.angle_gamma   90.00
#
_symmetry.space_group_name_H-M   'P 1'
#
loop_
_entity.id
_entity.type
_entity.pdbx_description
1 polymer ?
#
loop_
_entity_poly.entity_id
_entity_poly.type
_entity_poly.pdbx_seq_one_letter_code
_entity_poly.pdbx_strand_id
1 'polypeptide(L)'
;MDELMAGFVTSADTGNEDLVIASRAALSEYCEKSQENLDRVCAALVRNLNNRQGQDRVVVPTLEIIAFMFYVGAFRRCTEIDYKNLCLLVQKSGYKTGNVRKLEACIKVYGGITGIAIHSDRTPLRTATLEERRAQGITEARKRLGALMMHPWPRVRSLVIDELWGLVSAEDGDAAERLKGVDWGKAEKGPIKALVEELTPPSATA
;
A
#
# COMPACT_ATOMS: atom_id res chain seq x y z
N MET A 1 -8.94 14.80 15.98
CA MET A 1 -8.37 13.50 15.54
C MET A 1 -7.08 13.69 14.75
N ASP A 2 -6.99 14.68 13.86
CA ASP A 2 -5.86 14.76 12.94
C ASP A 2 -4.50 15.06 13.62
N GLU A 3 -4.46 15.93 14.64
CA GLU A 3 -3.24 16.13 15.47
C GLU A 3 -2.90 14.89 16.30
N LEU A 4 -3.90 14.24 16.89
CA LEU A 4 -3.72 12.99 17.65
C LEU A 4 -3.14 11.90 16.74
N MET A 5 -3.69 11.72 15.54
CA MET A 5 -3.22 10.71 14.59
C MET A 5 -1.77 10.99 14.16
N ALA A 6 -1.40 12.26 13.94
CA ALA A 6 -0.03 12.62 13.62
C ALA A 6 0.98 12.21 14.71
N GLY A 7 0.66 12.42 15.99
CA GLY A 7 1.51 11.96 17.10
C GLY A 7 1.44 10.43 17.35
N PHE A 8 0.29 9.82 17.04
CA PHE A 8 0.11 8.38 17.19
C PHE A 8 0.96 7.60 16.18
N VAL A 9 0.90 7.96 14.89
CA VAL A 9 1.64 7.23 13.85
C VAL A 9 3.14 7.26 14.09
N THR A 10 3.69 8.36 14.62
CA THR A 10 5.12 8.43 14.95
C THR A 10 5.48 7.42 16.04
N SER A 11 4.65 7.28 17.07
CA SER A 11 4.86 6.32 18.17
C SER A 11 4.68 4.86 17.72
N ALA A 12 3.80 4.63 16.75
CA ALA A 12 3.48 3.31 16.21
C ALA A 12 4.43 2.81 15.11
N ASP A 13 5.42 3.61 14.71
CA ASP A 13 6.37 3.25 13.65
C ASP A 13 7.83 3.50 14.05
N THR A 14 8.11 4.57 14.80
CA THR A 14 9.48 4.93 15.18
C THR A 14 9.60 5.06 16.70
N GLY A 15 10.58 4.40 17.31
CA GLY A 15 10.82 4.50 18.75
C GLY A 15 11.31 3.19 19.36
N ASN A 16 11.12 3.04 20.67
CA ASN A 16 11.33 1.78 21.36
C ASN A 16 10.37 0.70 20.79
N GLU A 17 10.88 -0.52 20.57
CA GLU A 17 10.14 -1.60 19.94
C GLU A 17 8.88 -2.00 20.73
N ASP A 18 8.95 -2.03 22.06
CA ASP A 18 7.80 -2.32 22.93
C ASP A 18 6.72 -1.25 22.76
N LEU A 19 7.10 0.02 22.63
CA LEU A 19 6.16 1.12 22.37
C LEU A 19 5.51 0.98 20.99
N VAL A 20 6.27 0.60 19.97
CA VAL A 20 5.74 0.37 18.61
C VAL A 20 4.75 -0.79 18.63
N ILE A 21 5.09 -1.90 19.27
CA ILE A 21 4.24 -3.09 19.40
C ILE A 21 2.96 -2.74 20.16
N ALA A 22 3.08 -2.11 21.34
CA ALA A 22 1.93 -1.75 22.17
C ALA A 22 1.01 -0.75 21.45
N SER A 23 1.57 0.22 20.72
CA SER A 23 0.78 1.17 19.95
C SER A 23 0.01 0.49 18.82
N ARG A 24 0.65 -0.41 18.05
CA ARG A 24 -0.01 -1.16 16.98
C ARG A 24 -1.10 -2.09 17.51
N ALA A 25 -0.83 -2.78 18.62
CA ALA A 25 -1.82 -3.63 19.29
C ALA A 25 -3.04 -2.82 19.76
N ALA A 26 -2.81 -1.69 20.42
CA ALA A 26 -3.88 -0.79 20.88
C ALA A 26 -4.71 -0.23 19.73
N LEU A 27 -4.07 0.10 18.58
CA LEU A 27 -4.79 0.54 17.39
C LEU A 27 -5.69 -0.56 16.83
N SER A 28 -5.16 -1.79 16.71
CA SER A 28 -5.93 -2.94 16.22
C SER A 28 -7.12 -3.25 17.13
N GLU A 29 -6.90 -3.29 18.45
CA GLU A 29 -7.96 -3.51 19.44
C GLU A 29 -9.03 -2.41 19.36
N TYR A 30 -8.63 -1.15 19.20
CA TYR A 30 -9.56 -0.04 19.04
C TYR A 30 -10.41 -0.18 17.76
N CYS A 31 -9.80 -0.57 16.64
CA CYS A 31 -10.48 -0.83 15.38
C CYS A 31 -11.41 -2.05 15.43
N GLU A 32 -11.11 -3.06 16.24
CA GLU A 32 -11.93 -4.27 16.40
C GLU A 32 -13.20 -4.03 17.23
N LYS A 33 -13.19 -3.03 18.12
CA LYS A 33 -14.36 -2.69 18.96
C LYS A 33 -15.60 -2.26 18.19
N SER A 34 -15.44 -1.61 17.02
CA SER A 34 -16.56 -1.24 16.16
C SER A 34 -16.13 -0.90 14.74
N GLN A 35 -17.04 -1.09 13.79
CA GLN A 35 -16.84 -0.65 12.39
C GLN A 35 -16.63 0.86 12.30
N GLU A 36 -17.31 1.65 13.14
CA GLU A 36 -17.16 3.10 13.20
C GLU A 36 -15.73 3.51 13.59
N ASN A 37 -15.13 2.83 14.57
CA ASN A 37 -13.75 3.08 14.99
C ASN A 37 -12.77 2.81 13.85
N LEU A 38 -12.94 1.67 13.17
CA LEU A 38 -12.12 1.31 12.02
C LEU A 38 -12.22 2.36 10.92
N ASP A 39 -13.43 2.71 10.50
CA ASP A 39 -13.66 3.70 9.44
C ASP A 39 -13.10 5.07 9.83
N ARG A 40 -13.23 5.47 11.10
CA ARG A 40 -12.67 6.71 11.64
C ARG A 40 -11.14 6.73 11.60
N VAL A 41 -10.49 5.63 11.98
CA VAL A 41 -9.02 5.49 11.95
C VAL A 41 -8.51 5.53 10.52
N CYS A 42 -9.07 4.72 9.62
CA CYS A 42 -8.67 4.70 8.21
C CYS A 42 -8.83 6.09 7.57
N ALA A 43 -9.97 6.76 7.79
CA ALA A 43 -10.19 8.10 7.29
C ALA A 43 -9.21 9.12 7.89
N ALA A 44 -8.86 9.00 9.18
CA ALA A 44 -7.87 9.85 9.82
C ALA A 44 -6.46 9.65 9.25
N LEU A 45 -6.06 8.42 8.94
CA LEU A 45 -4.78 8.13 8.28
C LEU A 45 -4.71 8.73 6.88
N VAL A 46 -5.76 8.58 6.07
CA VAL A 46 -5.83 9.19 4.73
C VAL A 46 -5.78 10.71 4.80
N ARG A 47 -6.51 11.34 5.73
CA ARG A 47 -6.42 12.79 5.97
C ARG A 47 -5.03 13.22 6.43
N ASN A 48 -4.41 12.46 7.33
CA ASN A 48 -3.06 12.75 7.81
C ASN A 48 -2.05 12.72 6.65
N LEU A 49 -2.15 11.71 5.77
CA LEU A 49 -1.34 11.64 4.56
C LEU A 49 -1.55 12.86 3.66
N ASN A 50 -2.80 13.28 3.44
CA ASN A 50 -3.10 14.46 2.61
C ASN A 50 -2.58 15.78 3.21
N ASN A 51 -2.77 15.98 4.52
CA ASN A 51 -2.52 17.27 5.16
C ASN A 51 -1.05 17.48 5.56
N ARG A 52 -0.27 16.41 5.67
CA ARG A 52 1.13 16.45 6.13
C ARG A 52 2.16 16.27 5.01
N GLN A 53 1.75 16.43 3.75
CA GLN A 53 2.65 16.33 2.60
C GLN A 53 3.93 17.17 2.81
N GLY A 54 5.09 16.57 2.50
CA GLY A 54 6.41 17.18 2.73
C GLY A 54 6.95 17.04 4.17
N GLN A 55 6.13 16.66 5.15
CA GLN A 55 6.57 16.42 6.53
C GLN A 55 6.91 14.94 6.69
N ASP A 56 8.07 14.52 6.18
CA ASP A 56 8.47 13.10 6.17
C ASP A 56 8.47 12.44 7.56
N ARG A 57 8.70 13.23 8.61
CA ARG A 57 8.59 12.79 10.02
C ARG A 57 7.21 12.26 10.39
N VAL A 58 6.15 12.63 9.66
CA VAL A 58 4.77 12.16 9.88
C VAL A 58 4.29 11.32 8.70
N VAL A 59 4.65 11.69 7.46
CA VAL A 59 4.21 11.00 6.24
C VAL A 59 4.74 9.57 6.19
N VAL A 60 6.02 9.35 6.48
CA VAL A 60 6.61 8.00 6.43
C VAL A 60 5.94 7.09 7.47
N PRO A 61 5.84 7.48 8.76
CA PRO A 61 5.04 6.73 9.73
C PRO A 61 3.59 6.50 9.31
N THR A 62 2.93 7.50 8.73
CA THR A 62 1.53 7.34 8.27
C THR A 62 1.42 6.26 7.19
N LEU A 63 2.35 6.22 6.22
CA LEU A 63 2.38 5.19 5.18
C LEU A 63 2.64 3.80 5.79
N GLU A 64 3.55 3.68 6.75
CA GLU A 64 3.85 2.43 7.45
C GLU A 64 2.65 1.92 8.25
N ILE A 65 1.89 2.80 8.92
CA ILE A 65 0.65 2.40 9.63
C ILE A 65 -0.46 2.03 8.64
N ILE A 66 -0.57 2.72 7.50
CA ILE A 66 -1.51 2.32 6.45
C ILE A 66 -1.16 0.91 5.93
N ALA A 67 0.11 0.66 5.62
CA ALA A 67 0.60 -0.66 5.19
C ALA A 67 0.32 -1.75 6.25
N PHE A 68 0.65 -1.47 7.52
CA PHE A 68 0.34 -2.37 8.64
C PHE A 68 -1.16 -2.72 8.68
N MET A 69 -2.04 -1.73 8.56
CA MET A 69 -3.49 -1.94 8.56
C MET A 69 -3.99 -2.74 7.35
N PHE A 70 -3.30 -2.72 6.21
CA PHE A 70 -3.57 -3.65 5.11
C PHE A 70 -3.19 -5.08 5.48
N TYR A 71 -1.97 -5.28 6.02
CA TYR A 71 -1.46 -6.61 6.36
C TYR A 71 -2.26 -7.31 7.45
N VAL A 72 -2.74 -6.58 8.47
CA VAL A 72 -3.64 -7.15 9.48
C VAL A 72 -5.10 -7.24 9.02
N GLY A 73 -5.39 -6.91 7.76
CA GLY A 73 -6.73 -7.01 7.18
C GLY A 73 -7.74 -5.96 7.63
N ALA A 74 -7.32 -4.93 8.36
CA ALA A 74 -8.20 -3.86 8.83
C ALA A 74 -8.72 -3.01 7.66
N PHE A 75 -7.86 -2.58 6.72
CA PHE A 75 -8.31 -1.80 5.55
C PHE A 75 -9.31 -2.57 4.67
N ARG A 76 -9.19 -3.91 4.56
CA ARG A 76 -10.13 -4.76 3.79
C ARG A 76 -11.56 -4.71 4.33
N ARG A 77 -11.72 -4.45 5.62
CA ARG A 77 -13.02 -4.32 6.30
C ARG A 77 -13.55 -2.89 6.30
N CYS A 78 -12.73 -1.91 5.93
CA CYS A 78 -13.11 -0.50 5.94
C CYS A 78 -14.07 -0.18 4.79
N THR A 79 -15.13 0.59 5.07
CA THR A 79 -16.25 0.81 4.14
C THR A 79 -16.22 2.19 3.45
N GLU A 80 -15.32 3.07 3.88
CA GLU A 80 -15.36 4.52 3.57
C GLU A 80 -14.23 5.03 2.67
N ILE A 81 -13.28 4.16 2.29
CA ILE A 81 -12.02 4.61 1.70
C ILE A 81 -12.10 4.67 0.18
N ASP A 82 -11.80 5.85 -0.37
CA ASP A 82 -11.50 6.03 -1.78
C ASP A 82 -10.06 5.58 -2.07
N TYR A 83 -9.90 4.32 -2.48
CA TYR A 83 -8.59 3.72 -2.78
C TYR A 83 -7.89 4.37 -3.97
N LYS A 84 -8.63 4.91 -4.94
CA LYS A 84 -8.03 5.68 -6.04
C LYS A 84 -7.38 6.94 -5.51
N ASN A 85 -8.08 7.68 -4.66
CA ASN A 85 -7.51 8.87 -4.03
C ASN A 85 -6.32 8.50 -3.12
N LEU A 86 -6.39 7.38 -2.39
CA LEU A 86 -5.26 6.89 -1.62
C LEU A 86 -4.03 6.64 -2.52
N CYS A 87 -4.18 5.96 -3.66
CA CYS A 87 -3.08 5.77 -4.62
C CYS A 87 -2.46 7.10 -5.08
N LEU A 88 -3.28 8.12 -5.35
CA LEU A 88 -2.79 9.45 -5.74
C LEU A 88 -1.99 10.14 -4.62
N LEU A 89 -2.43 10.03 -3.37
CA LEU A 89 -1.73 10.60 -2.21
C LEU A 89 -0.40 9.87 -1.93
N VAL A 90 -0.38 8.55 -2.07
CA VAL A 90 0.86 7.75 -1.98
C VAL A 90 1.81 8.15 -3.10
N GLN A 91 1.31 8.29 -4.33
CA GLN A 91 2.11 8.69 -5.48
C GLN A 91 2.73 10.08 -5.27
N LYS A 92 1.93 11.05 -4.82
CA LYS A 92 2.39 12.40 -4.51
C LYS A 92 3.49 12.37 -3.44
N SER A 93 3.36 11.50 -2.45
CA SER A 93 4.33 11.34 -1.37
C SER A 93 5.66 10.75 -1.85
N GLY A 94 5.60 9.74 -2.72
CA GLY A 94 6.77 9.04 -3.27
C GLY A 94 7.41 9.70 -4.49
N TYR A 95 6.78 10.72 -5.08
CA TYR A 95 7.27 11.34 -6.31
C TYR A 95 8.61 12.05 -6.09
N LYS A 96 9.63 11.67 -6.88
CA LYS A 96 10.99 12.25 -6.88
C LYS A 96 11.64 12.30 -5.49
N THR A 97 11.26 11.41 -4.56
CA THR A 97 11.89 11.37 -3.24
C THR A 97 13.23 10.64 -3.28
N GLY A 98 14.21 11.19 -2.55
CA GLY A 98 15.48 10.51 -2.26
C GLY A 98 15.40 9.55 -1.07
N ASN A 99 14.24 9.45 -0.41
CA ASN A 99 14.07 8.69 0.82
C ASN A 99 13.64 7.25 0.53
N VAL A 100 14.58 6.30 0.64
CA VAL A 100 14.33 4.86 0.40
C VAL A 100 13.22 4.33 1.32
N ARG A 101 13.22 4.71 2.60
CA ARG A 101 12.20 4.26 3.57
C ARG A 101 10.80 4.74 3.18
N LYS A 102 10.69 5.96 2.63
CA LYS A 102 9.43 6.48 2.11
C LYS A 102 8.95 5.70 0.88
N LEU A 103 9.86 5.38 -0.04
CA LEU A 103 9.53 4.54 -1.20
C LEU A 103 9.08 3.15 -0.78
N GLU A 104 9.79 2.54 0.18
CA GLU A 104 9.42 1.25 0.77
C GLU A 104 8.00 1.29 1.33
N ALA A 105 7.68 2.28 2.17
CA ALA A 105 6.33 2.44 2.70
C ALA A 105 5.28 2.65 1.59
N CYS A 106 5.59 3.42 0.54
CA CYS A 106 4.70 3.56 -0.63
C CYS A 106 4.45 2.21 -1.34
N ILE A 107 5.50 1.41 -1.56
CA ILE A 107 5.43 0.09 -2.20
C ILE A 107 4.50 -0.83 -1.41
N LYS A 108 4.70 -0.91 -0.09
CA LYS A 108 3.86 -1.70 0.83
C LYS A 108 2.39 -1.30 0.76
N VAL A 109 2.10 0.01 0.70
CA VAL A 109 0.72 0.48 0.56
C VAL A 109 0.12 0.06 -0.80
N TYR A 110 0.87 0.18 -1.89
CA TYR A 110 0.39 -0.31 -3.20
C TYR A 110 0.15 -1.82 -3.18
N GLY A 111 1.07 -2.61 -2.61
CA GLY A 111 0.90 -4.04 -2.40
C GLY A 111 -0.37 -4.37 -1.63
N GLY A 112 -0.58 -3.72 -0.48
CA GLY A 112 -1.80 -3.84 0.32
C GLY A 112 -3.10 -3.52 -0.45
N ILE A 113 -3.09 -2.47 -1.29
CA ILE A 113 -4.24 -2.13 -2.14
C ILE A 113 -4.48 -3.23 -3.18
N THR A 114 -3.43 -3.74 -3.84
CA THR A 114 -3.58 -4.82 -4.82
C THR A 114 -4.08 -6.12 -4.19
N GLY A 115 -3.66 -6.41 -2.95
CA GLY A 115 -4.08 -7.58 -2.17
C GLY A 115 -5.59 -7.63 -1.91
N ILE A 116 -6.30 -6.49 -1.88
CA ILE A 116 -7.77 -6.47 -1.71
C ILE A 116 -8.49 -7.29 -2.80
N ALA A 117 -7.94 -7.32 -4.02
CA ALA A 117 -8.54 -8.06 -5.13
C ALA A 117 -8.59 -9.57 -4.87
N ILE A 118 -7.58 -10.08 -4.19
CA ILE A 118 -7.32 -11.51 -3.94
C ILE A 118 -8.19 -12.04 -2.81
N HIS A 119 -8.37 -11.23 -1.76
CA HIS A 119 -9.03 -11.67 -0.55
C HIS A 119 -10.56 -11.65 -0.70
N SER A 120 -11.19 -12.80 -0.48
CA SER A 120 -12.64 -13.01 -0.56
C SER A 120 -13.40 -12.48 0.66
N ASP A 121 -12.72 -12.17 1.76
CA ASP A 121 -13.28 -11.73 3.04
C ASP A 121 -13.49 -10.20 3.14
N ARG A 122 -13.40 -9.48 2.02
CA ARG A 122 -13.56 -8.01 2.01
C ARG A 122 -15.01 -7.58 2.25
N THR A 123 -15.18 -6.51 3.02
CA THR A 123 -16.49 -5.89 3.23
C THR A 123 -16.87 -5.03 2.01
N PRO A 124 -18.13 -5.07 1.54
CA PRO A 124 -18.60 -4.11 0.55
C PRO A 124 -18.44 -2.66 1.05
N LEU A 125 -18.02 -1.76 0.17
CA LEU A 125 -17.95 -0.33 0.47
C LEU A 125 -19.35 0.25 0.57
N ARG A 126 -19.47 1.34 1.32
CA ARG A 126 -20.75 1.97 1.62
C ARG A 126 -21.53 2.40 0.37
N THR A 127 -20.83 2.72 -0.72
CA THR A 127 -21.46 3.21 -1.95
C THR A 127 -20.90 2.54 -3.19
N ALA A 128 -21.71 2.43 -4.24
CA ALA A 128 -21.28 1.92 -5.54
C ALA A 128 -20.11 2.74 -6.14
N THR A 129 -20.13 4.06 -5.95
CA THR A 129 -19.03 4.93 -6.36
C THR A 129 -17.71 4.57 -5.68
N LEU A 130 -17.75 4.21 -4.40
CA LEU A 130 -16.55 3.76 -3.68
C LEU A 130 -16.06 2.40 -4.20
N GLU A 131 -16.96 1.48 -4.57
CA GLU A 131 -16.57 0.22 -5.21
C GLU A 131 -15.90 0.43 -6.58
N GLU A 132 -16.43 1.31 -7.41
CA GLU A 132 -15.78 1.71 -8.66
C GLU A 132 -14.39 2.32 -8.41
N ARG A 133 -14.29 3.18 -7.40
CA ARG A 133 -13.01 3.79 -6.96
C ARG A 133 -12.03 2.75 -6.42
N ARG A 134 -12.50 1.69 -5.76
CA ARG A 134 -11.70 0.54 -5.33
C ARG A 134 -11.10 -0.18 -6.53
N ALA A 135 -11.91 -0.54 -7.52
CA ALA A 135 -11.42 -1.20 -8.74
C ALA A 135 -10.37 -0.33 -9.48
N GLN A 136 -10.63 0.98 -9.57
CA GLN A 136 -9.68 1.94 -10.14
C GLN A 136 -8.39 2.04 -9.30
N GLY A 137 -8.50 2.05 -7.97
CA GLY A 137 -7.37 2.08 -7.05
C GLY A 137 -6.48 0.84 -7.15
N ILE A 138 -7.07 -0.36 -7.24
CA ILE A 138 -6.35 -1.63 -7.47
C ILE A 138 -5.57 -1.57 -8.78
N THR A 139 -6.22 -1.11 -9.86
CA THR A 139 -5.58 -1.00 -11.17
C THR A 139 -4.42 0.00 -11.13
N GLU A 140 -4.61 1.14 -10.47
CA GLU A 140 -3.57 2.15 -10.32
C GLU A 140 -2.40 1.64 -9.48
N ALA A 141 -2.66 0.94 -8.38
CA ALA A 141 -1.62 0.37 -7.52
C ALA A 141 -0.74 -0.62 -8.29
N ARG A 142 -1.33 -1.50 -9.11
CA ARG A 142 -0.57 -2.42 -10.00
C ARG A 142 0.33 -1.65 -10.96
N LYS A 143 -0.21 -0.64 -11.64
CA LYS A 143 0.57 0.23 -12.55
C LYS A 143 1.72 0.91 -11.83
N ARG A 144 1.53 1.33 -10.58
CA ARG A 144 2.57 1.99 -9.77
C ARG A 144 3.66 1.01 -9.36
N LEU A 145 3.32 -0.21 -8.96
CA LEU A 145 4.30 -1.27 -8.71
C LEU A 145 5.10 -1.59 -9.98
N GLY A 146 4.43 -1.77 -11.12
CA GLY A 146 5.10 -1.96 -12.42
C GLY A 146 6.06 -0.81 -12.77
N ALA A 147 5.65 0.44 -12.59
CA ALA A 147 6.54 1.58 -12.81
C ALA A 147 7.77 1.58 -11.89
N LEU A 148 7.64 1.13 -10.64
CA LEU A 148 8.72 1.05 -9.67
C LEU A 148 9.71 -0.09 -9.95
N MET A 149 9.32 -1.10 -10.74
CA MET A 149 10.27 -2.12 -11.24
C MET A 149 11.35 -1.52 -12.16
N MET A 150 11.10 -0.36 -12.76
CA MET A 150 12.08 0.37 -13.58
C MET A 150 12.94 1.35 -12.76
N HIS A 151 12.82 1.35 -11.43
CA HIS A 151 13.56 2.28 -10.59
C HIS A 151 15.07 1.99 -10.61
N PRO A 152 15.94 3.03 -10.62
CA PRO A 152 17.39 2.84 -10.66
C PRO A 152 17.97 2.13 -9.43
N TRP A 153 17.26 2.13 -8.30
CA TRP A 153 17.74 1.52 -7.06
C TRP A 153 17.39 0.03 -6.99
N PRO A 154 18.40 -0.87 -6.88
CA PRO A 154 18.18 -2.31 -6.74
C PRO A 154 17.18 -2.67 -5.63
N ARG A 155 17.32 -2.06 -4.45
CA ARG A 155 16.45 -2.32 -3.30
C ARG A 155 14.97 -2.01 -3.58
N VAL A 156 14.68 -0.95 -4.33
CA VAL A 156 13.29 -0.61 -4.69
C VAL A 156 12.67 -1.70 -5.55
N ARG A 157 13.43 -2.24 -6.52
CA ARG A 157 12.96 -3.33 -7.39
C ARG A 157 12.70 -4.60 -6.58
N SER A 158 13.60 -4.99 -5.68
CA SER A 158 13.40 -6.14 -4.79
C SER A 158 12.14 -5.99 -3.94
N LEU A 159 11.93 -4.83 -3.31
CA LEU A 159 10.73 -4.56 -2.51
C LEU A 159 9.43 -4.67 -3.31
N VAL A 160 9.44 -4.26 -4.58
CA VAL A 160 8.26 -4.43 -5.45
C VAL A 160 7.97 -5.91 -5.70
N ILE A 161 9.00 -6.73 -5.92
CA ILE A 161 8.83 -8.17 -6.10
C ILE A 161 8.22 -8.84 -4.87
N ASP A 162 8.66 -8.43 -3.67
CA ASP A 162 8.11 -8.97 -2.42
C ASP A 162 6.60 -8.72 -2.31
N GLU A 163 6.13 -7.53 -2.69
CA GLU A 163 4.69 -7.23 -2.71
C GLU A 163 3.94 -7.91 -3.87
N LEU A 164 4.57 -8.03 -5.04
CA LEU A 164 3.99 -8.72 -6.19
C LEU A 164 3.87 -10.23 -5.98
N TRP A 165 4.73 -10.82 -5.14
CA TRP A 165 4.72 -12.25 -4.86
C TRP A 165 3.33 -12.73 -4.43
N GLY A 166 2.71 -12.03 -3.47
CA GLY A 166 1.36 -12.37 -3.00
C GLY A 166 0.30 -12.23 -4.08
N LEU A 167 0.46 -11.24 -4.98
CA LEU A 167 -0.45 -10.97 -6.09
C LEU A 167 -0.39 -12.05 -7.16
N VAL A 168 0.80 -12.28 -7.70
CA VAL A 168 1.01 -13.20 -8.82
C VAL A 168 0.73 -14.63 -8.39
N SER A 169 1.14 -15.02 -7.17
CA SER A 169 0.85 -16.37 -6.63
C SER A 169 -0.64 -16.68 -6.51
N ALA A 170 -1.48 -15.66 -6.33
CA ALA A 170 -2.92 -15.84 -6.21
C ALA A 170 -3.66 -15.87 -7.56
N GLU A 171 -3.10 -15.23 -8.59
CA GLU A 171 -3.70 -15.18 -9.93
C GLU A 171 -3.26 -16.34 -10.80
N ASP A 172 -1.97 -16.68 -10.77
CA ASP A 172 -1.37 -17.74 -11.57
C ASP A 172 -0.11 -18.28 -10.87
N GLY A 173 -0.21 -19.52 -10.36
CA GLY A 173 0.91 -20.18 -9.67
C GLY A 173 2.14 -20.37 -10.55
N ASP A 174 1.97 -20.53 -11.86
CA ASP A 174 3.09 -20.69 -12.80
C ASP A 174 3.76 -19.35 -13.10
N ALA A 175 3.01 -18.24 -13.07
CA ALA A 175 3.57 -16.89 -13.16
C ALA A 175 4.40 -16.54 -11.92
N ALA A 176 4.02 -17.04 -10.73
CA ALA A 176 4.76 -16.81 -9.50
C ALA A 176 6.13 -17.49 -9.51
N GLU A 177 6.25 -18.68 -10.11
CA GLU A 177 7.55 -19.35 -10.27
C GLU A 177 8.53 -18.49 -11.08
N ARG A 178 8.06 -17.66 -12.01
CA ARG A 178 8.91 -16.74 -12.79
C ARG A 178 9.52 -15.62 -11.95
N LEU A 179 8.97 -15.32 -10.77
CA LEU A 179 9.54 -14.37 -9.84
C LEU A 179 10.75 -14.95 -9.09
N LYS A 180 10.95 -16.28 -9.09
CA LYS A 180 12.07 -16.95 -8.43
C LYS A 180 13.31 -17.02 -9.31
N GLY A 181 14.47 -17.24 -8.70
CA GLY A 181 15.72 -17.51 -9.41
C GLY A 181 16.35 -16.31 -10.13
N VAL A 182 15.74 -15.12 -10.04
CA VAL A 182 16.23 -13.87 -10.62
C VAL A 182 16.58 -12.88 -9.50
N ASP A 183 17.79 -12.32 -9.52
CA ASP A 183 18.13 -11.13 -8.71
C ASP A 183 17.49 -9.91 -9.36
N TRP A 184 16.23 -9.62 -9.04
CA TRP A 184 15.47 -8.49 -9.61
C TRP A 184 16.08 -7.12 -9.31
N GLY A 185 16.91 -7.03 -8.27
CA GLY A 185 17.71 -5.84 -7.98
C GLY A 185 18.82 -5.61 -9.01
N LYS A 186 19.20 -6.63 -9.79
CA LYS A 186 20.22 -6.57 -10.84
C LYS A 186 19.75 -7.06 -12.21
N ALA A 187 18.49 -7.47 -12.33
CA ALA A 187 17.91 -7.97 -13.56
C ALA A 187 18.08 -6.98 -14.71
N GLU A 188 18.30 -7.53 -15.91
CA GLU A 188 18.38 -6.78 -17.14
C GLU A 188 17.01 -6.15 -17.50
N LYS A 189 17.04 -5.16 -18.39
CA LYS A 189 15.83 -4.44 -18.80
C LYS A 189 14.76 -5.33 -19.46
N GLY A 190 15.17 -6.42 -20.11
CA GLY A 190 14.26 -7.34 -20.81
C GLY A 190 13.26 -8.02 -19.85
N PRO A 191 13.74 -8.83 -18.89
CA PRO A 191 12.89 -9.47 -17.88
C PRO A 191 12.01 -8.47 -17.11
N ILE A 192 12.55 -7.29 -16.79
CA ILE A 192 11.79 -6.25 -16.08
C ILE A 192 10.62 -5.75 -16.95
N LYS A 193 10.85 -5.46 -18.23
CA LYS A 193 9.78 -5.02 -19.14
C LYS A 193 8.69 -6.06 -19.30
N ALA A 194 9.07 -7.32 -19.49
CA ALA A 194 8.11 -8.41 -19.62
C ALA A 194 7.18 -8.50 -18.40
N LEU A 195 7.74 -8.42 -17.18
CA LEU A 195 6.94 -8.41 -15.95
C LEU A 195 6.02 -7.18 -15.86
N VAL A 196 6.51 -6.00 -16.25
CA VAL A 196 5.71 -4.75 -16.22
C VAL A 196 4.53 -4.79 -17.19
N GLU A 197 4.72 -5.38 -18.37
CA GLU A 197 3.67 -5.57 -19.37
C GLU A 197 2.56 -6.50 -18.85
N GLU A 198 2.91 -7.54 -18.09
CA GLU A 198 1.95 -8.46 -17.47
C GLU A 198 1.14 -7.79 -16.35
N LEU A 199 1.78 -6.95 -15.53
CA LEU A 199 1.11 -6.23 -14.44
C LEU A 199 0.17 -5.12 -14.91
N THR A 200 0.33 -4.68 -16.15
CA THR A 200 -0.47 -3.62 -16.74
C THR A 200 -1.46 -4.27 -17.71
N PRO A 201 -2.75 -4.43 -17.35
CA PRO A 201 -3.71 -4.93 -18.32
C PRO A 201 -3.68 -4.04 -19.56
N PRO A 202 -3.82 -4.61 -20.77
CA PRO A 202 -3.80 -3.83 -22.00
C PRO A 202 -4.79 -2.70 -21.84
N SER A 203 -4.33 -1.47 -22.07
CA SER A 203 -5.20 -0.30 -22.09
C SER A 203 -6.35 -0.62 -23.04
N ALA A 204 -7.57 -0.73 -22.50
CA ALA A 204 -8.77 -0.71 -23.32
C ALA A 204 -8.64 0.54 -24.20
N THR A 205 -8.39 0.31 -25.49
CA THR A 205 -8.37 1.34 -26.51
C THR A 205 -9.69 2.09 -26.39
N ALA A 206 -9.57 3.41 -26.20
CA ALA A 206 -10.69 4.34 -26.21
C ALA A 206 -11.47 4.28 -27.53
#